data_AF-A0A965AHW5-F1
#
_entry.id   AF-A0A965AHW5-F1
#
_cell.length_a   1.000
_cell.length_b   1.000
_cell.length_c   1.000
_cell.angle_alpha   90.00
_cell.angle_beta   90.00
_cell.angle_gamma   90.00
#
_symmetry.space_group_name_H-M   'P 1'
#
loop_
_entity.id
_entity.type
_entity.pdbx_description
1 polymer ?
#
loop_
_entity_poly.entity_id
_entity_poly.type
_entity_poly.pdbx_seq_one_letter_code
_entity_poly.pdbx_strand_id
1 'polypeptide(L)'
;MFKHLNAILYKTGSDIENINEDGEFVPYMVQRWCSMHSTAVTSLVNETTNRYWSVLDDKKAWYTAMDTVIPKCKFKKVVYLKKSKKDVEVKEKEYLQKVAGSLEISTRELINYIRDNNLKITLPKNNE
;
A
#
# COMPACT_ATOMS: atom_id res chain seq x y z
N MET A 1 14.93 -8.57 2.89
CA MET A 1 13.92 -7.79 2.12
C MET A 1 14.52 -6.91 1.01
N PHE A 2 15.26 -5.82 1.30
CA PHE A 2 15.79 -4.93 0.25
C PHE A 2 16.78 -5.59 -0.73
N LYS A 3 17.48 -6.64 -0.29
CA LYS A 3 18.33 -7.49 -1.15
C LYS A 3 17.52 -8.11 -2.31
N HIS A 4 16.38 -8.74 -2.00
CA HIS A 4 15.48 -9.31 -3.01
C HIS A 4 14.84 -8.24 -3.90
N LEU A 5 14.44 -7.10 -3.33
CA LEU A 5 13.93 -5.96 -4.11
C LEU A 5 14.96 -5.51 -5.15
N ASN A 6 16.21 -5.36 -4.74
CA ASN A 6 17.29 -4.97 -5.64
C ASN A 6 17.57 -6.06 -6.69
N ALA A 7 17.54 -7.34 -6.31
CA ALA A 7 17.68 -8.45 -7.26
C ALA A 7 16.57 -8.46 -8.32
N ILE A 8 15.32 -8.18 -7.93
CA ILE A 8 14.18 -8.13 -8.86
C ILE A 8 14.28 -6.89 -9.78
N LEU A 9 14.46 -5.69 -9.20
CA LEU A 9 14.42 -4.45 -9.97
C LEU A 9 15.71 -4.15 -10.74
N TYR A 10 16.86 -4.60 -10.24
CA TYR A 10 18.18 -4.23 -10.74
C TYR A 10 19.00 -5.46 -11.10
N LYS A 11 20.06 -5.25 -11.89
CA LYS A 11 20.97 -6.33 -12.29
C LYS A 11 21.95 -6.64 -11.15
N THR A 12 21.45 -7.21 -10.06
CA THR A 12 22.25 -7.78 -8.97
C THR A 12 22.03 -9.29 -8.94
N GLY A 13 23.02 -10.06 -8.45
CA GLY A 13 22.93 -11.52 -8.42
C GLY A 13 21.64 -12.02 -7.77
N SER A 14 21.04 -13.05 -8.35
CA SER A 14 19.83 -13.71 -7.84
C SER A 14 20.16 -14.46 -6.56
N ASP A 15 19.44 -14.17 -5.48
CA ASP A 15 19.55 -14.91 -4.22
C ASP A 15 18.25 -15.66 -3.95
N ILE A 16 18.04 -16.71 -4.75
CA ILE A 16 16.83 -17.54 -4.72
C ILE A 16 16.87 -18.54 -3.56
N GLU A 17 18.06 -18.94 -3.14
CA GLU A 17 18.26 -20.01 -2.15
C GLU A 17 17.82 -19.57 -0.74
N ASN A 18 17.97 -18.30 -0.39
CA ASN A 18 17.61 -17.76 0.93
C ASN A 18 16.15 -17.29 1.06
N ILE A 19 15.31 -17.46 0.03
CA ILE A 19 13.89 -16.98 0.05
C ILE A 19 13.05 -17.67 1.15
N ASN A 20 13.43 -18.90 1.51
CA ASN A 20 12.71 -19.69 2.49
C ASN A 20 13.10 -19.37 3.95
N GLU A 21 14.14 -18.56 4.17
CA GLU A 21 14.48 -18.10 5.51
C GLU A 21 13.38 -17.13 6.00
N ASP A 22 12.75 -17.48 7.12
CA ASP A 22 11.58 -16.78 7.60
C ASP A 22 11.90 -15.31 7.95
N GLY A 23 11.19 -14.39 7.29
CA GLY A 23 11.29 -12.94 7.51
C GLY A 23 12.07 -12.18 6.43
N GLU A 24 12.85 -12.85 5.58
CA GLU A 24 13.66 -12.14 4.58
C GLU A 24 12.85 -11.66 3.37
N PHE A 25 11.94 -12.50 2.88
CA PHE A 25 11.10 -12.23 1.73
C PHE A 25 9.61 -12.18 2.11
N VAL A 26 9.03 -10.98 2.00
CA VAL A 26 7.59 -10.75 2.19
C VAL A 26 7.03 -10.30 0.84
N PRO A 27 6.33 -11.18 0.08
CA PRO A 27 5.90 -10.91 -1.30
C PRO A 27 5.15 -9.59 -1.45
N TYR A 28 4.17 -9.35 -0.58
CA TYR A 28 3.39 -8.11 -0.55
C TYR A 28 4.27 -6.85 -0.44
N MET A 29 5.28 -6.88 0.43
CA MET A 29 6.15 -5.71 0.64
C MET A 29 7.01 -5.46 -0.60
N VAL A 30 7.57 -6.51 -1.18
CA VAL A 30 8.40 -6.41 -2.39
C VAL A 30 7.55 -5.90 -3.56
N GLN A 31 6.37 -6.46 -3.77
CA GLN A 31 5.41 -6.01 -4.78
C GLN A 31 5.10 -4.52 -4.67
N ARG A 32 4.84 -4.07 -3.43
CA ARG A 32 4.52 -2.68 -3.14
C ARG A 32 5.67 -1.73 -3.44
N TRP A 33 6.91 -2.14 -3.17
CA TRP A 33 8.08 -1.34 -3.52
C TRP A 33 8.35 -1.35 -5.02
N CYS A 34 8.13 -2.47 -5.72
CA CYS A 34 8.25 -2.54 -7.18
C CYS A 34 7.29 -1.56 -7.86
N SER A 35 6.02 -1.50 -7.44
CA SER A 35 5.05 -0.55 -8.01
C SER A 35 5.41 0.92 -7.72
N MET A 36 6.15 1.21 -6.65
CA MET A 36 6.62 2.58 -6.39
C MET A 36 7.77 3.04 -7.31
N HIS A 37 8.35 2.15 -8.12
CA HIS A 37 9.49 2.51 -8.99
C HIS A 37 9.07 3.45 -10.14
N SER A 38 8.04 3.05 -10.89
CA SER A 38 7.49 3.80 -12.02
C SER A 38 6.04 3.40 -12.32
N THR A 39 5.29 4.28 -13.00
CA THR A 39 3.91 4.01 -13.42
C THR A 39 3.80 2.77 -14.32
N ALA A 40 4.78 2.55 -15.20
CA ALA A 40 4.84 1.37 -16.05
C ALA A 40 4.94 0.07 -15.24
N VAL A 41 5.81 0.03 -14.22
CA VAL A 41 5.94 -1.14 -13.34
C VAL A 41 4.67 -1.34 -12.52
N THR A 42 3.99 -0.28 -12.08
CA THR A 42 2.68 -0.38 -11.41
C THR A 42 1.64 -1.06 -12.29
N SER A 43 1.48 -0.60 -13.53
CA SER A 43 0.53 -1.20 -14.48
C SER A 43 0.86 -2.67 -14.73
N LEU A 44 2.14 -2.99 -14.92
CA LEU A 44 2.59 -4.36 -15.10
C LEU A 44 2.23 -5.26 -13.90
N VAL A 45 2.58 -4.83 -12.69
CA VAL A 45 2.28 -5.56 -11.45
C VAL A 45 0.77 -5.73 -11.24
N ASN A 46 -0.03 -4.72 -11.60
CA ASN A 46 -1.49 -4.80 -11.52
C ASN A 46 -2.08 -5.83 -12.47
N GLU A 47 -1.59 -5.89 -13.71
CA GLU A 47 -2.10 -6.82 -14.72
C GLU A 47 -1.53 -8.24 -14.59
N THR A 48 -0.48 -8.43 -13.79
CA THR A 48 0.19 -9.72 -13.61
C THR A 48 0.03 -10.23 -12.18
N THR A 49 0.93 -9.85 -11.27
CA THR A 49 1.03 -10.41 -9.92
C THR A 49 -0.22 -10.13 -9.08
N ASN A 50 -0.87 -8.97 -9.22
CA ASN A 50 -2.14 -8.68 -8.54
C ASN A 50 -3.34 -9.43 -9.15
N ARG A 51 -3.35 -9.67 -10.46
CA ARG A 51 -4.45 -10.37 -11.14
C ARG A 51 -4.39 -11.87 -10.88
N TYR A 52 -3.19 -12.42 -10.90
CA TYR A 52 -2.91 -13.86 -10.77
C TYR A 52 -2.33 -14.22 -9.39
N TRP A 53 -2.58 -13.41 -8.36
CA TRP A 53 -2.03 -13.64 -7.02
C TRP A 53 -2.44 -15.01 -6.44
N SER A 54 -3.64 -15.50 -6.81
CA SER A 54 -4.22 -16.74 -6.30
C SER A 54 -3.52 -18.01 -6.80
N VAL A 55 -2.65 -17.92 -7.80
CA VAL A 55 -1.84 -19.06 -8.28
C VAL A 55 -0.41 -19.04 -7.73
N LEU A 56 -0.07 -18.03 -6.93
CA LEU A 56 1.24 -17.86 -6.32
C LEU A 56 1.16 -18.24 -4.83
N ASP A 57 1.17 -19.55 -4.55
CA ASP A 57 1.00 -20.04 -3.18
C ASP A 57 2.29 -20.00 -2.36
N ASP A 58 3.45 -20.11 -3.02
CA ASP A 58 4.76 -20.15 -2.36
C ASP A 58 5.58 -18.87 -2.56
N LYS A 59 6.38 -18.50 -1.56
CA LYS A 59 7.33 -17.38 -1.59
C LYS A 59 8.29 -17.48 -2.79
N LYS A 60 8.74 -18.70 -3.13
CA LYS A 60 9.58 -18.92 -4.32
C LYS A 60 8.84 -18.62 -5.61
N ALA A 61 7.59 -19.07 -5.75
CA ALA A 61 6.77 -18.79 -6.92
C ALA A 61 6.56 -17.27 -7.09
N TRP A 62 6.28 -16.57 -5.99
CA TRP A 62 6.20 -15.11 -5.96
C TRP A 62 7.49 -14.42 -6.45
N TYR A 63 8.63 -14.82 -5.92
CA TYR A 63 9.92 -14.25 -6.31
C TYR A 63 10.20 -14.50 -7.79
N THR A 64 10.07 -15.75 -8.25
CA THR A 64 10.33 -16.13 -9.64
C THR A 64 9.41 -15.38 -10.61
N ALA A 65 8.12 -15.27 -10.27
CA ALA A 65 7.17 -14.50 -11.07
C ALA A 65 7.58 -13.03 -11.17
N MET A 66 7.93 -12.39 -10.06
CA MET A 66 8.37 -10.99 -10.07
C MET A 66 9.69 -10.79 -10.83
N ASP A 67 10.67 -11.67 -10.64
CA ASP A 67 11.97 -11.59 -11.29
C ASP A 67 11.89 -11.80 -12.80
N THR A 68 10.96 -12.65 -13.25
CA THR A 68 10.74 -12.97 -14.66
C THR A 68 9.89 -11.91 -15.37
N VAL A 69 8.82 -11.43 -14.72
CA VAL A 69 7.86 -10.50 -15.32
C VAL A 69 8.40 -9.07 -15.33
N ILE A 70 9.04 -8.63 -14.25
CA ILE A 70 9.46 -7.24 -14.11
C ILE A 70 10.78 -7.02 -14.85
N PRO A 71 10.83 -6.14 -15.86
CA PRO A 71 12.08 -5.86 -16.57
C PRO A 71 13.08 -5.15 -15.65
N LYS A 72 14.37 -5.47 -15.83
CA LYS A 72 15.45 -4.81 -15.08
C LYS A 72 15.49 -3.32 -15.40
N CYS A 73 15.38 -2.53 -14.35
CA CYS A 73 15.28 -1.09 -14.41
C CYS A 73 16.63 -0.43 -14.07
N LYS A 74 16.76 0.86 -14.43
CA LYS A 74 17.87 1.68 -13.92
C LYS A 74 17.68 1.94 -12.42
N PHE A 75 18.79 1.98 -11.69
CA PHE A 75 18.78 2.30 -10.27
C PHE A 75 18.12 3.65 -10.03
N LYS A 76 17.15 3.66 -9.11
CA LYS A 76 16.48 4.87 -8.66
C LYS A 76 16.38 4.83 -7.16
N LYS A 77 16.84 5.91 -6.50
CA LYS A 77 16.67 6.05 -5.06
C LYS A 77 15.19 6.21 -4.76
N VAL A 78 14.65 5.32 -3.93
CA VAL A 78 13.26 5.42 -3.51
C VAL A 78 13.13 6.57 -2.52
N VAL A 79 12.39 7.61 -2.92
CA VAL A 79 12.10 8.76 -2.06
C VAL A 79 10.84 8.44 -1.27
N TYR A 80 10.99 8.24 0.04
CA TYR A 80 9.83 8.06 0.92
C TYR A 80 9.13 9.41 1.11
N LEU A 81 7.97 9.57 0.48
CA LEU A 81 7.08 10.70 0.71
C LEU A 81 6.25 10.42 1.97
N LYS A 82 6.70 10.94 3.11
CA LYS A 82 5.95 10.86 4.36
C LYS A 82 4.67 11.69 4.24
N LYS A 83 3.52 11.09 4.51
CA LYS A 83 2.26 11.85 4.62
C LYS A 83 2.36 12.84 5.78
N SER A 84 2.12 14.12 5.52
CA SER A 84 1.97 15.12 6.57
C SER A 84 0.69 14.82 7.36
N LYS A 85 0.80 14.52 8.66
CA LYS A 85 -0.37 14.46 9.55
C LYS A 85 -0.70 15.88 9.98
N LYS A 86 -1.90 16.37 9.69
CA LYS A 86 -2.46 17.56 10.35
C LYS A 86 -3.31 17.08 11.51
N ASP A 87 -3.02 17.54 12.73
CA ASP A 87 -3.72 17.07 13.95
C ASP A 87 -5.21 17.37 13.93
N VAL A 88 -5.62 18.46 13.26
CA VAL A 88 -7.03 18.84 13.09
C VAL A 88 -7.81 17.79 12.30
N GLU A 89 -7.24 17.27 11.21
CA GLU A 89 -7.89 16.24 10.37
C GLU A 89 -8.04 14.90 11.10
N VAL A 90 -7.20 14.63 12.11
CA VAL A 90 -7.30 13.40 12.91
C VAL A 90 -8.50 13.47 13.85
N LYS A 91 -8.66 14.59 14.57
CA LYS A 91 -9.78 14.81 15.49
C LYS A 91 -11.13 14.83 14.76
N GLU A 92 -11.19 15.45 13.59
CA GLU A 92 -12.39 15.45 12.74
C GLU A 92 -12.80 14.03 12.33
N LYS A 93 -11.83 13.19 11.93
CA LYS A 93 -12.11 11.80 11.55
C LYS A 93 -12.59 10.96 12.72
N GLU A 94 -11.99 11.12 13.89
CA GLU A 94 -12.43 10.43 15.11
C GLU A 94 -13.85 10.84 15.50
N TYR A 95 -14.18 12.13 15.40
CA TYR A 95 -15.52 12.63 15.67
C TYR A 95 -16.54 12.08 14.68
N LEU A 96 -16.25 12.13 13.38
CA LEU A 96 -17.09 11.55 12.33
C LEU A 96 -17.34 10.06 12.57
N GLN A 97 -16.34 9.32 13.04
CA GLN A 97 -16.47 7.90 13.33
C GLN A 97 -17.40 7.63 14.53
N LYS A 98 -17.35 8.48 15.57
CA LYS A 98 -18.28 8.40 16.71
C LYS A 98 -19.72 8.69 16.28
N VAL A 99 -19.93 9.74 15.49
CA VAL A 99 -21.25 10.10 14.97
C VAL A 99 -21.82 8.99 14.08
N ALA A 100 -21.00 8.47 13.16
CA ALA A 100 -21.37 7.37 12.29
C ALA A 100 -21.77 6.12 13.10
N GLY A 101 -20.99 5.78 14.14
CA GLY A 101 -21.29 4.67 15.05
C GLY A 101 -22.58 4.86 15.83
N SER A 102 -22.87 6.08 16.29
CA SER A 102 -24.13 6.40 16.98
C SER A 102 -25.36 6.35 16.09
N LEU A 103 -25.19 6.57 14.79
CA LEU A 103 -26.24 6.57 13.78
C LEU A 103 -26.35 5.24 13.03
N GLU A 104 -25.49 4.26 13.36
CA GLU A 104 -25.41 2.95 12.70
C GLU A 104 -25.22 3.02 11.17
N ILE A 105 -24.59 4.09 10.69
CA ILE A 105 -24.26 4.29 9.27
C ILE A 105 -22.75 4.25 9.05
N SER A 106 -22.33 3.99 7.82
CA SER A 106 -20.91 4.07 7.49
C SER A 106 -20.42 5.52 7.52
N THR A 107 -19.14 5.72 7.84
CA THR A 107 -18.51 7.04 7.76
C THR A 107 -18.59 7.64 6.36
N ARG A 108 -18.58 6.80 5.32
CA ARG A 108 -18.74 7.21 3.92
C ARG A 108 -20.15 7.75 3.65
N GLU A 109 -21.19 7.09 4.15
CA GLU A 109 -22.57 7.57 4.01
C GLU A 109 -22.79 8.88 4.76
N LEU A 110 -22.28 8.99 5.99
CA LEU A 110 -22.34 10.22 6.75
C LEU A 110 -21.71 11.40 5.99
N ILE A 111 -20.52 11.19 5.39
CA ILE A 111 -19.85 12.20 4.55
C ILE A 111 -20.70 12.60 3.33
N ASN A 112 -21.36 11.63 2.69
CA ASN A 112 -22.27 11.92 1.57
C ASN A 112 -23.45 12.77 2.05
N TYR A 113 -24.10 12.42 3.17
CA TYR A 113 -25.21 13.20 3.72
C TYR A 113 -24.81 14.63 4.08
N ILE A 114 -23.61 14.81 4.66
CA ILE A 114 -23.07 16.13 4.99
C ILE A 114 -22.89 16.96 3.71
N ARG A 115 -22.34 16.36 2.65
CA ARG A 115 -22.12 17.01 1.36
C ARG A 115 -23.44 17.38 0.70
N ASP A 116 -24.37 16.45 0.61
CA ASP A 116 -25.61 16.60 -0.14
C ASP A 116 -26.57 17.60 0.52
N ASN A 117 -26.53 17.68 1.87
CA ASN A 117 -27.39 18.59 2.65
C ASN A 117 -26.64 19.83 3.17
N ASN A 118 -25.39 20.05 2.74
CA ASN A 118 -24.55 21.18 3.14
C ASN A 118 -24.48 21.41 4.67
N LEU A 119 -24.35 20.33 5.44
CA LEU A 119 -24.35 20.37 6.90
C LEU A 119 -23.00 20.89 7.42
N LYS A 120 -23.03 21.78 8.42
CA LYS A 120 -21.81 22.23 9.12
C LYS A 120 -21.57 21.35 10.35
N ILE A 121 -20.43 20.67 10.39
CA ILE A 121 -20.01 19.93 11.58
C ILE A 121 -19.28 20.89 12.51
N THR A 122 -19.88 21.16 13.66
CA THR A 122 -19.19 21.83 14.76
C THR A 122 -18.49 20.79 15.62
N LEU A 123 -17.16 20.87 15.68
CA LEU A 123 -16.40 20.04 16.63
C LEU A 123 -16.79 20.42 18.06
N PRO A 124 -17.00 19.43 18.96
CA PRO A 124 -17.22 19.73 20.35
C PRO A 124 -16.00 20.49 20.88
N LYS A 125 -16.25 21.64 21.53
CA LYS A 125 -15.19 22.28 22.31
C LYS A 125 -14.82 21.30 23.41
N ASN A 126 -13.53 20.98 23.53
CA ASN A 126 -13.05 20.20 24.66
C ASN A 126 -13.47 20.94 25.94
N ASN A 127 -14.39 20.35 26.70
CA ASN A 127 -14.55 20.76 28.09
C ASN A 127 -13.29 20.23 28.79
N GLU A 128 -12.48 21.17 29.29
CA GLU A 128 -11.36 20.91 30.21
C GLU A 128 -11.83 20.11 31.44
#